data_AF-A0A2D5RMC1-F1
#
_entry.id   AF-A0A2D5RMC1-F1
#
_cell.length_a   1.000
_cell.length_b   1.000
_cell.length_c   1.000
_cell.angle_alpha   90.00
_cell.angle_beta   90.00
_cell.angle_gamma   90.00
#
_symmetry.space_group_name_H-M   'P 1'
#
loop_
_entity.id
_entity.type
_entity.pdbx_description
1 polymer ?
#
loop_
_entity_poly.entity_id
_entity_poly.type
_entity_poly.pdbx_seq_one_letter_code
_entity_poly.pdbx_strand_id
1 'polypeptide(L)' 'MLLSIIGWVGAAALSAAPFIIDTNEGKLLAILGLALLTLQAIKIRCYNLILLNATGIIGYSYALYI' A
#
# COMPACT_ATOMS: atom_id res chain seq x y z
N MET A 1 -18.97 -0.15 5.33
CA MET A 1 -18.43 0.86 6.25
C MET A 1 -16.98 0.56 6.63
N LEU A 2 -16.69 -0.56 7.32
CA LEU A 2 -15.32 -0.89 7.76
C LEU A 2 -14.28 -0.94 6.62
N LEU A 3 -14.56 -1.66 5.53
CA LEU A 3 -13.68 -1.71 4.34
C LEU A 3 -13.43 -0.35 3.70
N SER A 4 -14.40 0.56 3.77
CA SER A 4 -14.26 1.93 3.26
C SER A 4 -13.29 2.73 4.15
N ILE A 5 -13.36 2.57 5.47
CA ILE A 5 -12.42 3.18 6.41
C ILE A 5 -11.02 2.63 6.18
N ILE A 6 -10.88 1.31 6.04
CA ILE A 6 -9.59 0.65 5.72
C ILE A 6 -8.99 1.22 4.44
N GLY A 7 -9.80 1.40 3.39
CA GLY A 7 -9.35 2.00 2.14
C GLY A 7 -8.86 3.44 2.31
N TRP A 8 -9.57 4.26 3.07
CA TRP A 8 -9.14 5.64 3.35
C TRP A 8 -7.85 5.71 4.20
N VAL A 9 -7.71 4.83 5.19
CA VAL A 9 -6.47 4.72 5.98
C VAL A 9 -5.31 4.27 5.10
N GLY A 10 -5.53 3.28 4.24
CA GLY A 10 -4.53 2.82 3.27
C GLY A 10 -4.12 3.91 2.29
N ALA A 11 -5.08 4.69 1.77
CA ALA A 11 -4.82 5.82 0.90
C ALA A 11 -4.00 6.91 1.60
N ALA A 12 -4.35 7.26 2.85
CA ALA A 12 -3.60 8.24 3.64
C ALA A 12 -2.17 7.78 3.91
N ALA A 13 -1.98 6.53 4.32
CA ALA A 13 -0.65 5.95 4.56
C ALA A 13 0.21 5.96 3.28
N LEU A 14 -0.34 5.49 2.15
CA LEU A 14 0.38 5.47 0.88
C LEU A 14 0.66 6.87 0.33
N SER A 15 -0.21 7.85 0.60
CA SER A 15 0.00 9.25 0.20
C SER A 15 1.09 9.94 1.05
N ALA A 16 1.26 9.51 2.30
CA ALA A 16 2.29 10.03 3.19
C ALA A 16 3.67 9.41 2.95
N ALA A 17 3.72 8.14 2.52
CA ALA A 17 4.97 7.41 2.34
C ALA A 17 6.02 8.09 1.41
N PRO A 18 5.65 8.70 0.26
CA PRO A 18 6.61 9.36 -0.64
C PRO A 18 7.48 10.44 0.02
N PHE A 19 6.98 11.12 1.05
CA PHE A 19 7.71 12.19 1.72
C PHE A 19 8.86 11.68 2.59
N ILE A 20 8.86 10.39 2.93
CA ILE A 20 9.86 9.75 3.79
C ILE A 20 10.36 8.44 3.16
N ILE A 21 10.20 8.26 1.84
CA ILE A 21 10.38 6.96 1.17
C ILE A 21 11.82 6.44 1.19
N ASP A 22 12.78 7.34 1.38
CA ASP A 22 14.20 7.00 1.50
C ASP A 22 14.53 6.29 2.82
N THR A 23 13.64 6.37 3.83
CA THR A 23 13.82 5.68 5.11
C THR A 23 13.13 4.31 5.12
N ASN A 24 13.59 3.42 6.02
CA ASN A 24 12.98 2.11 6.20
C ASN A 24 11.52 2.24 6.67
N GLU A 25 11.22 3.22 7.51
CA GLU A 25 9.87 3.50 7.99
C GLU A 25 8.96 3.94 6.84
N GLY A 26 9.45 4.77 5.91
CA GLY A 26 8.68 5.16 4.73
C GLY A 26 8.34 4.00 3.80
N LYS A 27 9.31 3.10 3.56
CA LYS A 27 9.08 1.87 2.79
C LYS A 27 8.06 0.94 3.49
N LEU A 28 8.18 0.76 4.80
CA LEU A 28 7.20 -0.01 5.60
C LEU A 28 5.80 0.63 5.57
N LEU A 29 5.71 1.96 5.63
CA LEU A 29 4.46 2.70 5.54
C LEU A 29 3.80 2.53 4.17
N ALA A 30 4.59 2.53 3.08
CA ALA A 30 4.12 2.23 1.73
C ALA A 30 3.56 0.81 1.63
N ILE A 31 4.26 -0.19 2.15
CA ILE A 31 3.80 -1.59 2.19
C ILE A 31 2.48 -1.70 2.95
N LEU A 32 2.37 -1.06 4.12
CA LEU A 32 1.15 -1.06 4.92
C LEU A 32 -0.01 -0.39 4.18
N GLY A 33 0.23 0.76 3.54
CA GLY A 33 -0.77 1.45 2.73
C GLY A 33 -1.29 0.58 1.57
N LEU A 34 -0.38 -0.06 0.83
CA LEU A 34 -0.74 -0.97 -0.27
C LEU A 34 -1.47 -2.22 0.22
N ALA A 35 -1.11 -2.79 1.37
CA ALA A 35 -1.80 -3.95 1.95
C ALA A 35 -3.26 -3.62 2.28
N LEU A 36 -3.51 -2.46 2.89
CA LEU A 36 -4.88 -1.99 3.19
C LEU A 36 -5.68 -1.70 1.92
N LEU A 37 -5.07 -1.04 0.92
CA LEU A 37 -5.70 -0.79 -0.37
C LEU A 37 -5.98 -2.07 -1.17
N THR A 38 -5.19 -3.13 -0.96
CA THR A 38 -5.44 -4.45 -1.58
C THR A 38 -6.75 -5.06 -1.10
N LEU A 39 -7.08 -4.93 0.20
CA LEU A 39 -8.37 -5.38 0.73
C LEU A 39 -9.54 -4.62 0.09
N GLN A 40 -9.38 -3.30 -0.11
CA GLN A 40 -10.37 -2.50 -0.83
C GLN A 40 -10.51 -2.96 -2.29
N ALA A 41 -9.40 -3.13 -3.01
CA ALA A 41 -9.37 -3.52 -4.42
C ALA A 41 -9.99 -4.90 -4.67
N ILE A 42 -9.74 -5.87 -3.78
CA ILE A 42 -10.40 -7.20 -3.81
C ILE A 42 -11.92 -7.04 -3.70
N LYS A 43 -12.40 -6.21 -2.77
CA LYS A 43 -13.84 -6.04 -2.54
C LYS A 43 -14.56 -5.45 -3.75
N ILE A 44 -13.93 -4.52 -4.46
CA ILE A 44 -14.49 -3.90 -5.67
C ILE A 44 -14.10 -4.63 -6.97
N ARG A 45 -13.41 -5.78 -6.87
CA ARG A 45 -12.96 -6.61 -8.00
C ARG A 45 -12.09 -5.86 -9.02
N CYS A 46 -11.27 -4.93 -8.54
CA CYS A 46 -10.39 -4.13 -9.37
C CYS A 46 -9.04 -4.85 -9.55
N TYR A 47 -9.00 -5.86 -10.43
CA TYR A 47 -7.86 -6.78 -10.55
C TYR A 47 -6.54 -6.09 -10.96
N ASN A 48 -6.61 -5.03 -11.77
CA ASN A 48 -5.45 -4.21 -12.10
C ASN A 48 -4.86 -3.54 -10.85
N LEU A 49 -5.70 -3.02 -9.94
CA LEU A 49 -5.24 -2.44 -8.67
C LEU A 49 -4.71 -3.50 -7.70
N ILE A 50 -5.30 -4.70 -7.67
CA ILE A 50 -4.77 -5.81 -6.86
C ILE A 50 -3.34 -6.14 -7.32
N LEU A 51 -3.13 -6.29 -8.64
CA LEU A 51 -1.82 -6.59 -9.20
C LEU A 51 -0.82 -5.45 -8.99
N LEU A 52 -1.25 -4.19 -9.18
CA LEU A 52 -0.44 -3.01 -8.92
C LEU A 52 0.01 -2.96 -7.45
N ASN A 53 -0.91 -3.14 -6.51
CA ASN A 53 -0.61 -3.09 -5.09
C ASN A 53 0.31 -4.23 -4.66
N ALA A 54 0.08 -5.45 -5.14
CA ALA A 54 0.94 -6.60 -4.86
C ALA A 54 2.36 -6.38 -5.39
N THR A 55 2.49 -5.88 -6.62
CA THR A 55 3.80 -5.56 -7.22
C THR A 55 4.52 -4.47 -6.44
N GLY A 56 3.80 -3.42 -6.01
CA GLY A 56 4.35 -2.38 -5.15
C GLY A 56 4.84 -2.92 -3.80
N ILE A 57 4.09 -3.83 -3.16
CA ILE A 57 4.51 -4.48 -1.91
C ILE A 57 5.82 -5.24 -2.12
N ILE A 58 5.92 -6.02 -3.19
CA ILE A 58 7.16 -6.75 -3.53
C ILE A 58 8.31 -5.77 -3.77
N GLY A 59 8.09 -4.70 -4.55
CA GLY A 59 9.10 -3.70 -4.86
C GLY A 59 9.66 -2.98 -3.62
N TYR A 60 8.78 -2.51 -2.73
CA TYR A 60 9.20 -1.89 -1.47
C TYR A 60 9.83 -2.88 -0.50
N SER A 61 9.38 -4.13 -0.50
CA SER A 61 9.99 -5.19 0.31
C SER A 61 11.42 -5.47 -0.17
N TYR A 62 11.64 -5.57 -1.47
CA TYR A 62 12.98 -5.71 -2.06
C TYR A 62 13.87 -4.51 -1.71
N ALA A 63 13.33 -3.29 -1.83
CA ALA A 63 14.05 -2.07 -1.50
C ALA A 63 14.36 -1.91 0.01
N LEU A 64 13.79 -2.71 0.91
CA LEU A 64 14.20 -2.72 2.32
C LEU A 64 15.51 -3.50 2.56
N TYR A 65 15.86 -4.41 1.64
CA TYR A 65 17.05 -5.26 1.75
C TYR A 65 18.25 -4.75 0.96
N ILE A 66 18.07 -3.72 0.12
CA ILE A 66 19.08 -3.05 -0.70
C ILE A 66 19.23 -1.61 -0.26
#